data_AF-S7KDV9-F1
#
_entry.id   AF-S7KDV9-F1
#
_cell.length_a   1.000
_cell.length_b   1.000
_cell.length_c   1.000
_cell.angle_alpha   90.00
_cell.angle_beta   90.00
_cell.angle_gamma   90.00
#
_symmetry.space_group_name_H-M   'P 1'
#
loop_
_entity.id
_entity.type
_entity.pdbx_description
1 polymer ?
#
loop_
_entity_poly.entity_id
_entity_poly.type
_entity_poly.pdbx_seq_one_letter_code
_entity_poly.pdbx_strand_id
1 'polypeptide(L)' 'MPSVKVRVGEPVDRALRVLKKKVDKEGILKTAKARRFYDKPSVKKRAKSKAAAKYRGR' A
#
# COMPACT_ATOMS: atom_id res chain seq x y z
N MET A 1 -10.87 0.34 -3.29
CA MET A 1 -11.21 0.43 -1.84
C MET A 1 -11.45 -0.97 -1.34
N PRO A 2 -10.62 -1.47 -0.41
CA PRO A 2 -10.66 -2.86 0.01
C PRO A 2 -11.81 -3.09 0.99
N SER A 3 -12.60 -4.14 0.75
CA SER A 3 -13.64 -4.60 1.66
C SER A 3 -13.35 -6.03 2.14
N VAL A 4 -13.75 -6.32 3.37
CA VAL A 4 -13.69 -7.66 3.97
C VAL A 4 -15.07 -7.95 4.54
N LYS A 5 -15.76 -8.95 3.99
CA LYS A 5 -17.01 -9.47 4.54
C LYS A 5 -16.65 -10.44 5.67
N VAL A 6 -17.15 -10.17 6.87
CA VAL A 6 -16.94 -11.01 8.05
C VAL A 6 -18.18 -11.88 8.25
N ARG A 7 -18.00 -13.18 8.51
CA ARG A 7 -19.10 -14.10 8.82
C ARG A 7 -19.38 -14.12 10.33
N VAL A 8 -20.62 -14.36 10.72
CA VAL A 8 -21.01 -14.49 12.13
C VAL A 8 -20.29 -15.71 12.72
N GLY A 9 -19.48 -15.50 13.76
CA GLY A 9 -18.63 -16.51 14.38
C GLY A 9 -17.13 -16.44 14.03
N GLU A 10 -16.72 -15.55 13.12
CA GLU A 10 -15.28 -15.30 12.89
C GLU A 10 -14.69 -14.36 13.96
N PRO A 11 -13.47 -14.65 14.47
CA PRO A 11 -12.75 -13.71 15.32
C PRO A 11 -12.47 -12.40 14.59
N VAL A 12 -12.84 -11.28 15.22
CA VAL A 12 -12.66 -9.92 14.67
C VAL A 12 -11.19 -9.64 14.32
N ASP A 13 -10.24 -10.15 15.10
CA ASP A 13 -8.80 -10.03 14.85
C ASP A 13 -8.36 -10.61 13.50
N ARG A 14 -9.01 -11.69 13.05
CA ARG A 14 -8.71 -12.31 11.77
C ARG A 14 -9.14 -11.40 10.62
N ALA A 15 -10.33 -10.81 10.74
CA ALA A 15 -10.85 -9.86 9.76
C ALA A 15 -9.96 -8.62 9.65
N LEU A 16 -9.51 -8.06 10.79
CA LEU A 16 -8.60 -6.91 10.83
C LEU A 16 -7.26 -7.22 10.16
N ARG A 17 -6.69 -8.41 10.41
CA ARG A 17 -5.43 -8.84 9.80
C ARG A 17 -5.55 -8.97 8.28
N VAL A 18 -6.66 -9.53 7.79
CA VAL A 18 -6.93 -9.64 6.34
C VAL A 18 -7.12 -8.26 5.71
N LEU A 19 -7.85 -7.37 6.38
CA LEU A 19 -8.06 -6.00 5.90
C LEU A 19 -6.73 -5.25 5.79
N LYS A 20 -5.89 -5.32 6.83
CA LYS A 20 -4.55 -4.73 6.82
C LYS A 20 -3.70 -5.24 5.64
N LYS A 21 -3.66 -6.56 5.44
CA LYS A 21 -2.95 -7.15 4.29
C LYS A 21 -3.49 -6.68 2.95
N LYS A 22 -4.81 -6.54 2.78
CA LYS A 22 -5.42 -6.01 1.55
C LYS A 22 -5.04 -4.55 1.31
N VAL A 23 -5.11 -3.72 2.35
CA VAL A 23 -4.71 -2.29 2.30
C VAL A 23 -3.24 -2.13 1.93
N ASP A 24 -2.36 -2.94 2.51
CA ASP A 24 -0.93 -2.93 2.23
C ASP A 24 -0.63 -3.38 0.80
N LYS A 25 -1.34 -4.42 0.32
CA LYS A 25 -1.22 -4.94 -1.06
C LYS A 25 -1.68 -3.94 -2.10
N GLU A 26 -2.78 -3.23 -1.84
CA GLU A 26 -3.31 -2.18 -2.73
C GLU A 26 -2.41 -0.92 -2.70
N GLY A 27 -1.53 -0.80 -1.69
CA GLY A 27 -0.54 0.28 -1.62
C GLY A 27 -1.15 1.65 -1.35
N ILE A 28 -2.39 1.71 -0.88
CA ILE A 28 -3.17 2.95 -0.70
C ILE A 28 -2.40 3.95 0.16
N LEU A 29 -1.86 3.51 1.30
CA LEU A 29 -1.07 4.38 2.19
C LEU A 29 0.19 4.95 1.52
N LYS A 30 0.83 4.17 0.64
CA LYS A 30 2.01 4.62 -0.12
C LYS A 30 1.62 5.67 -1.16
N THR A 31 0.52 5.46 -1.86
CA THR A 31 0.01 6.43 -2.86
C THR A 31 -0.48 7.71 -2.21
N ALA A 32 -1.16 7.62 -1.07
CA ALA A 32 -1.62 8.78 -0.30
C ALA A 32 -0.43 9.64 0.13
N LYS A 33 0.63 9.03 0.69
CA LYS A 33 1.86 9.74 1.06
C LYS A 33 2.53 10.41 -0.14
N ALA A 34 2.64 9.70 -1.27
CA ALA A 34 3.26 10.22 -2.48
C ALA A 34 2.46 11.33 -3.18
N ARG A 35 1.16 11.47 -2.86
CA ARG A 35 0.26 12.49 -3.42
C ARG A 35 -0.02 13.65 -2.47
N ARG A 36 0.57 13.67 -1.27
CA ARG A 36 0.36 14.75 -0.29
C ARG A 36 0.76 16.13 -0.83
N PHE A 37 1.81 16.18 -1.65
CA PHE A 37 2.33 17.41 -2.23
C PHE A 37 2.66 17.20 -3.70
N TYR A 38 2.80 18.29 -4.44
CA TYR A 38 3.27 18.24 -5.82
C TYR A 38 4.78 17.99 -5.86
N ASP A 39 5.16 16.83 -6.42
CA ASP A 39 6.53 16.57 -6.84
C ASP A 39 6.71 16.83 -8.33
N LYS A 40 7.81 17.51 -8.68
CA LYS A 40 8.26 17.69 -10.07
C LYS A 40 8.37 16.31 -10.77
N PRO A 41 8.09 16.23 -12.09
CA PRO A 41 8.10 14.97 -12.82
C PRO A 41 9.47 14.25 -12.78
N SER A 42 10.57 15.00 -12.75
CA SER A 42 11.93 14.47 -12.60
C SER A 42 12.14 13.77 -11.25
N VAL A 43 11.63 14.36 -10.17
CA VAL A 43 11.70 13.81 -8.80
C VAL A 43 10.90 12.52 -8.72
N LYS A 44 9.69 12.49 -9.30
CA LYS A 44 8.86 11.27 -9.39
C LYS A 44 9.57 10.14 -10.15
N LYS A 45 10.21 10.45 -11.29
CA LYS A 45 11.00 9.48 -12.07
C LYS A 45 12.17 8.91 -11.24
N ARG A 46 12.92 9.77 -10.55
CA ARG A 46 14.04 9.36 -9.68
C ARG A 46 13.59 8.51 -8.49
N ALA A 47 12.46 8.83 -7.87
CA ALA A 47 11.91 8.04 -6.77
C ALA A 47 11.49 6.64 -7.24
N LYS A 48 10.89 6.53 -8.44
CA LYS A 48 10.50 5.25 -9.05
C LYS A 48 11.72 4.37 -9.35
N SER A 49 12.78 4.91 -9.93
CA SER A 49 13.99 4.14 -10.24
C SER A 49 14.71 3.65 -8.97
N LYS A 50 14.83 4.51 -7.95
CA LYS A 50 15.38 4.13 -6.63
C LYS A 50 14.58 3.00 -5.98
N ALA A 51 13.25 3.08 -6.03
CA ALA A 51 12.40 2.03 -5.49
C ALA A 51 12.61 0.70 -6.22
N ALA A 52 12.65 0.71 -7.56
CA ALA A 52 12.89 -0.49 -8.36
C ALA A 52 14.27 -1.11 -8.10
N ALA A 53 15.32 -0.29 -7.97
CA ALA A 53 16.67 -0.76 -7.65
C ALA A 53 16.71 -1.47 -6.28
N LYS A 54 15.98 -0.96 -5.28
CA LYS A 54 15.89 -1.58 -3.96
C LYS A 54 15.28 -2.98 -3.98
N TYR A 55 14.37 -3.27 -4.92
CA TYR A 55 13.77 -4.60 -5.07
C TYR A 55 14.58 -5.54 -5.97
N ARG A 56 15.55 -5.04 -6.74
CA ARG A 56 16.42 -5.87 -7.60
C ARG A 56 17.57 -6.54 -6.83
N GLY A 57 18.00 -5.94 -5.73
CA GLY A 57 19.08 -6.48 -4.89
C GLY A 57 18.61 -7.36 -3.74
N ARG A 58 17.36 -7.79 -3.73
CA ARG A 58 16.74 -8.66 -2.73
C ARG A 58 16.07 -9.83 -3.43
#